data_AF-D2V8P8-F1
#
_entry.id   AF-D2V8P8-F1
#
_cell.length_a   1.000
_cell.length_b   1.000
_cell.length_c   1.000
_cell.angle_alpha   90.00
_cell.angle_beta   90.00
_cell.angle_gamma   90.00
#
_symmetry.space_group_name_H-M   'P 1'
#
loop_
_entity.id
_entity.type
_entity.pdbx_description
1 polymer ?
#
loop_
_entity_poly.entity_id
_entity_poly.type
_entity_poly.pdbx_seq_one_letter_code
_entity_poly.pdbx_strand_id
1 'polypeptide(L)'
;MTSMVQGHTMTMHAKLVNVIHQVKNKMATTVTDPIPTRPPQLPSAFNATVTTTVPFIGQVTGPFYFDYDNSRMRTDVSMFGQSQASIAFYNEMVQYDIMLPNGPCQVKKLTDPIYPFIIPPFATFVGFENVNSKNCQHWNLHLSPYIMDFYVSSDSNEDNGKDTYYVVRFTLSTDPTYPIPMNVQMDFENVQVGPQPDSLFSIWKNAGCPVPKPPTYYSVSGYTKNALNGQVIPNIQVSLSYGNQYFKTASDKNGLFTFDKALAGSNIILSTEGFTNAGYLPIKQNISSLSGNINAGTIADLFLSPVIPSGQWRAILSWASSPRDLDLHMMMPNGCHTYFSNKQCFTPQGNATLDHDVRNGFGPETLTLSPSSNAANSEFNYFVYNYSNEASYVKSQALVKIYNSAGFVNQIQIPTSGYDTSARYWKVFKLVIDGSGQPQVKIINTVSQTNLIVY
;
A
#
# COMPACT_ATOMS: atom_id res chain seq x y z
N MET A 1 -16.00 -15.49 -21.59
CA MET A 1 -17.07 -14.93 -20.74
C MET A 1 -17.08 -15.62 -19.38
N THR A 2 -17.26 -16.94 -19.26
CA THR A 2 -17.14 -17.73 -18.01
C THR A 2 -16.04 -17.23 -17.05
N SER A 3 -14.79 -17.20 -17.51
CA SER A 3 -13.65 -16.76 -16.67
C SER A 3 -13.61 -15.26 -16.30
N MET A 4 -14.35 -14.40 -17.02
CA MET A 4 -14.51 -12.98 -16.65
C MET A 4 -15.54 -12.79 -15.53
N VAL A 5 -16.55 -13.66 -15.45
CA VAL A 5 -17.60 -13.58 -14.43
C VAL A 5 -17.07 -14.08 -13.09
N GLN A 6 -16.53 -15.31 -13.05
CA GLN A 6 -15.95 -15.93 -11.85
C GLN A 6 -14.78 -15.12 -11.26
N GLY A 7 -13.82 -14.72 -12.10
CA GLY A 7 -12.58 -14.09 -11.66
C GLY A 7 -12.72 -12.64 -11.20
N HIS A 8 -13.86 -11.99 -11.45
CA HIS A 8 -14.09 -10.60 -11.03
C HIS A 8 -15.09 -10.45 -9.88
N THR A 9 -16.15 -11.27 -9.76
CA THR A 9 -17.17 -11.04 -8.72
C THR A 9 -16.72 -11.43 -7.30
N MET A 10 -16.11 -12.60 -7.11
CA MET A 10 -15.57 -12.96 -5.79
C MET A 10 -14.30 -12.18 -5.47
N THR A 11 -13.50 -11.87 -6.50
CA THR A 11 -12.37 -10.95 -6.39
C THR A 11 -12.83 -9.50 -6.10
N MET A 12 -14.07 -9.11 -6.38
CA MET A 12 -14.64 -7.81 -5.97
C MET A 12 -14.92 -7.78 -4.47
N HIS A 13 -15.58 -8.81 -3.90
CA HIS A 13 -15.79 -8.92 -2.45
C HIS A 13 -14.44 -8.81 -1.71
N ALA A 14 -13.46 -9.61 -2.15
CA ALA A 14 -12.06 -9.53 -1.74
C ALA A 14 -11.44 -8.12 -1.88
N LYS A 15 -11.51 -7.50 -3.06
CA LYS A 15 -10.89 -6.19 -3.32
C LYS A 15 -11.49 -5.04 -2.51
N LEU A 16 -12.78 -5.05 -2.19
CA LEU A 16 -13.38 -4.00 -1.35
C LEU A 16 -12.91 -4.09 0.11
N VAL A 17 -12.64 -5.28 0.66
CA VAL A 17 -12.05 -5.46 2.00
C VAL A 17 -10.69 -4.74 2.15
N ASN A 18 -10.01 -4.43 1.06
CA ASN A 18 -8.78 -3.64 1.07
C ASN A 18 -9.00 -2.12 1.19
N VAL A 19 -10.03 -1.58 0.52
CA VAL A 19 -10.44 -0.16 0.64
C VAL A 19 -10.83 0.15 2.09
N ILE A 20 -11.43 -0.84 2.74
CA ILE A 20 -11.87 -0.85 4.14
C ILE A 20 -10.73 -0.66 5.15
N HIS A 21 -9.45 -0.91 4.81
CA HIS A 21 -8.34 -0.79 5.76
C HIS A 21 -7.84 0.66 6.00
N GLN A 22 -8.36 1.66 5.26
CA GLN A 22 -7.91 3.06 5.35
C GLN A 22 -8.87 4.01 6.08
N VAL A 23 -10.03 3.56 6.56
CA VAL A 23 -11.04 4.44 7.19
C VAL A 23 -11.26 4.08 8.67
N LYS A 24 -11.02 5.03 9.57
CA LYS A 24 -11.39 4.98 11.00
C LYS A 24 -11.98 6.32 11.43
N ASN A 25 -13.21 6.33 11.96
CA ASN A 25 -13.57 6.88 13.29
C ASN A 25 -15.09 7.10 13.52
N LYS A 26 -15.56 6.74 14.74
CA LYS A 26 -16.76 7.24 15.47
C LYS A 26 -18.15 6.89 14.87
N MET A 27 -19.25 6.73 15.63
CA MET A 27 -19.54 6.86 17.08
C MET A 27 -20.82 6.03 17.44
N ALA A 28 -21.28 6.08 18.70
CA ALA A 28 -22.49 5.41 19.22
C ALA A 28 -23.21 6.32 20.27
N THR A 29 -24.35 6.03 20.93
CA THR A 29 -25.04 4.74 21.24
C THR A 29 -26.49 5.00 21.68
N THR A 30 -27.47 4.13 21.38
CA THR A 30 -28.72 3.98 22.19
C THR A 30 -29.34 2.57 22.07
N VAL A 31 -30.08 2.13 23.10
CA VAL A 31 -30.44 0.72 23.35
C VAL A 31 -31.95 0.52 23.53
N THR A 32 -32.52 -0.50 22.88
CA THR A 32 -33.70 -1.28 23.31
C THR A 32 -33.60 -2.67 22.70
N ASP A 33 -33.67 -3.72 23.54
CA ASP A 33 -33.21 -5.10 23.25
C ASP A 33 -31.72 -5.20 22.82
N PRO A 34 -31.08 -6.39 22.86
CA PRO A 34 -29.67 -6.55 22.52
C PRO A 34 -29.47 -6.52 21.00
N ILE A 35 -29.70 -5.36 20.40
CA ILE A 35 -29.29 -5.03 19.03
C ILE A 35 -27.80 -5.40 18.89
N PRO A 36 -27.43 -6.28 17.95
CA PRO A 36 -26.03 -6.65 17.73
C PRO A 36 -25.17 -5.40 17.52
N THR A 37 -24.28 -5.11 18.49
CA THR A 37 -23.42 -3.92 18.44
C THR A 37 -22.16 -4.13 17.60
N ARG A 38 -21.91 -5.36 17.15
CA ARG A 38 -20.81 -5.77 16.29
C ARG A 38 -21.23 -6.94 15.40
N PRO A 39 -20.74 -7.03 14.16
CA PRO A 39 -20.99 -8.20 13.34
C PRO A 39 -20.45 -9.49 13.96
N PRO A 40 -21.12 -10.64 13.74
CA PRO A 40 -20.62 -11.93 14.15
C PRO A 40 -19.35 -12.30 13.36
N GLN A 41 -18.50 -13.12 13.97
CA GLN A 41 -17.36 -13.71 13.27
C GLN A 41 -17.84 -14.82 12.35
N LEU A 42 -17.39 -14.78 11.09
CA LEU A 42 -17.62 -15.81 10.08
C LEU A 42 -16.43 -16.80 10.03
N PRO A 43 -16.65 -18.03 9.53
CA PRO A 43 -15.64 -19.09 9.56
C PRO A 43 -14.49 -18.85 8.57
N SER A 44 -13.28 -19.24 8.96
CA SER A 44 -12.09 -19.21 8.12
C SER A 44 -12.12 -20.26 7.00
N ALA A 45 -12.89 -21.34 7.16
CA ALA A 45 -13.06 -22.37 6.15
C ALA A 45 -14.51 -22.91 6.12
N PHE A 46 -15.05 -23.06 4.92
CA PHE A 46 -16.39 -23.64 4.68
C PHE A 46 -16.53 -24.08 3.21
N ASN A 47 -17.57 -24.87 2.93
CA ASN A 47 -18.09 -25.05 1.58
C ASN A 47 -19.58 -24.75 1.49
N ALA A 48 -20.06 -24.47 0.28
CA ALA A 48 -21.45 -24.15 -0.01
C ALA A 48 -21.75 -24.42 -1.49
N THR A 49 -23.04 -24.52 -1.85
CA THR A 49 -23.50 -24.24 -3.21
C THR A 49 -23.71 -22.73 -3.32
N VAL A 50 -23.05 -22.07 -4.27
CA VAL A 50 -23.18 -20.62 -4.45
C VAL A 50 -23.87 -20.31 -5.77
N THR A 51 -24.95 -19.53 -5.70
CA THR A 51 -25.63 -18.94 -6.87
C THR A 51 -25.26 -17.47 -6.95
N THR A 52 -24.48 -17.09 -7.98
CA THR A 52 -24.13 -15.70 -8.27
C THR A 52 -25.04 -15.15 -9.37
N THR A 53 -25.79 -14.10 -9.05
CA THR A 53 -26.57 -13.31 -10.01
C THR A 53 -25.78 -12.07 -10.40
N VAL A 54 -25.55 -11.87 -11.71
CA VAL A 54 -24.82 -10.70 -12.24
C VAL A 54 -25.69 -9.98 -13.29
N PRO A 55 -25.83 -8.64 -13.22
CA PRO A 55 -26.63 -7.88 -14.17
C PRO A 55 -26.16 -8.11 -15.61
N PHE A 56 -27.11 -8.18 -16.55
CA PHE A 56 -26.87 -8.42 -17.99
C PHE A 56 -26.23 -9.77 -18.37
N ILE A 57 -25.82 -10.58 -17.39
CA ILE A 57 -25.17 -11.89 -17.60
C ILE A 57 -26.08 -13.04 -17.16
N GLY A 58 -26.86 -12.85 -16.09
CA GLY A 58 -27.77 -13.85 -15.54
C GLY A 58 -27.22 -14.54 -14.29
N GLN A 59 -27.68 -15.77 -14.04
CA GLN A 59 -27.30 -16.56 -12.86
C GLN A 59 -26.30 -17.66 -13.20
N VAL A 60 -25.38 -17.91 -12.27
CA VAL A 60 -24.38 -18.98 -12.34
C VAL A 60 -24.33 -19.67 -10.99
N THR A 61 -24.56 -20.98 -10.97
CA THR A 61 -24.60 -21.78 -9.74
C THR A 61 -23.53 -22.87 -9.76
N GLY A 62 -22.91 -23.12 -8.61
CA GLY A 62 -22.09 -24.32 -8.42
C GLY A 62 -21.36 -24.38 -7.07
N PRO A 63 -20.60 -25.48 -6.83
CA PRO A 63 -19.84 -25.66 -5.60
C PRO A 63 -18.77 -24.58 -5.36
N PHE A 64 -18.69 -24.13 -4.12
CA PHE A 64 -17.71 -23.17 -3.61
C PHE A 64 -17.01 -23.76 -2.39
N TYR A 65 -15.69 -23.66 -2.34
CA TYR A 65 -14.85 -24.13 -1.24
C TYR A 65 -13.87 -23.03 -0.85
N PHE A 66 -13.95 -22.60 0.40
CA PHE A 66 -13.12 -21.54 0.98
C PHE A 66 -12.29 -22.09 2.14
N ASP A 67 -11.00 -21.78 2.13
CA ASP A 67 -10.04 -22.24 3.14
C ASP A 67 -8.95 -21.17 3.31
N TYR A 68 -9.28 -20.16 4.12
CA TYR A 68 -8.41 -19.01 4.39
C TYR A 68 -7.11 -19.42 5.08
N ASP A 69 -7.19 -20.37 6.02
CA ASP A 69 -6.07 -20.80 6.85
C ASP A 69 -4.98 -21.48 6.00
N ASN A 70 -5.36 -22.23 4.96
CA ASN A 70 -4.44 -22.77 3.95
C ASN A 70 -4.27 -21.86 2.72
N SER A 71 -4.77 -20.63 2.77
CA SER A 71 -4.68 -19.61 1.71
C SER A 71 -5.14 -20.09 0.32
N ARG A 72 -6.28 -20.80 0.26
CA ARG A 72 -6.77 -21.44 -0.97
C ARG A 72 -8.29 -21.34 -1.14
N MET A 73 -8.74 -21.41 -2.39
CA MET A 73 -10.16 -21.33 -2.76
C MET A 73 -10.42 -22.14 -4.03
N ARG A 74 -11.57 -22.81 -4.11
CA ARG A 74 -12.03 -23.51 -5.33
C ARG A 74 -13.47 -23.15 -5.66
N THR A 75 -13.76 -22.95 -6.94
CA THR A 75 -15.13 -22.89 -7.48
C THR A 75 -15.27 -23.85 -8.64
N ASP A 76 -16.40 -24.54 -8.68
CA ASP A 76 -16.84 -25.31 -9.83
C ASP A 76 -18.09 -24.64 -10.41
N VAL A 77 -18.06 -24.30 -11.70
CA VAL A 77 -19.15 -23.62 -12.40
C VAL A 77 -19.53 -24.40 -13.64
N SER A 78 -20.84 -24.53 -13.90
CA SER A 78 -21.36 -25.11 -15.14
C SER A 78 -22.15 -24.08 -15.92
N MET A 79 -21.74 -23.81 -17.17
CA MET A 79 -22.45 -22.92 -18.09
C MET A 79 -22.49 -23.56 -19.49
N PHE A 80 -23.64 -23.48 -20.17
CA PHE A 80 -23.83 -24.00 -21.54
C PHE A 80 -23.40 -25.47 -21.74
N GLY A 81 -23.61 -26.32 -20.72
CA GLY A 81 -23.22 -27.74 -20.76
C GLY A 81 -21.69 -27.98 -20.66
N GLN A 82 -20.92 -26.98 -20.23
CA GLN A 82 -19.50 -27.09 -19.94
C GLN A 82 -19.22 -26.72 -18.48
N SER A 83 -18.46 -27.57 -17.79
CA SER A 83 -18.07 -27.35 -16.40
C SER A 83 -16.61 -26.94 -16.29
N GLN A 84 -16.31 -25.97 -15.42
CA GLN A 84 -14.97 -25.46 -15.16
C GLN A 84 -14.71 -25.38 -13.66
N ALA A 85 -13.61 -26.00 -13.20
CA ALA A 85 -13.07 -25.81 -11.87
C ALA A 85 -11.97 -24.73 -11.90
N SER A 86 -12.09 -23.70 -11.07
CA SER A 86 -11.05 -22.72 -10.81
C SER A 86 -10.50 -22.92 -9.40
N ILE A 87 -9.19 -23.15 -9.27
CA ILE A 87 -8.51 -23.46 -8.01
C ILE A 87 -7.40 -22.43 -7.79
N ALA A 88 -7.51 -21.61 -6.75
CA ALA A 88 -6.57 -20.57 -6.40
C ALA A 88 -5.74 -20.95 -5.16
N PHE A 89 -4.42 -20.76 -5.25
CA PHE A 89 -3.46 -20.86 -4.16
C PHE A 89 -2.79 -19.50 -3.99
N TYR A 90 -3.20 -18.76 -2.96
CA TYR A 90 -2.81 -17.36 -2.75
C TYR A 90 -1.48 -17.21 -2.00
N ASN A 91 -1.06 -18.25 -1.28
CA ASN A 91 0.33 -18.40 -0.82
C ASN A 91 1.30 -18.51 -2.01
N GLU A 92 0.90 -19.20 -3.08
CA GLU A 92 1.68 -19.41 -4.31
C GLU A 92 1.45 -18.33 -5.37
N MET A 93 0.45 -17.46 -5.18
CA MET A 93 -0.03 -16.45 -6.14
C MET A 93 -0.39 -17.05 -7.51
N VAL A 94 -1.07 -18.20 -7.53
CA VAL A 94 -1.44 -18.93 -8.76
C VAL A 94 -2.88 -19.43 -8.75
N GLN A 95 -3.50 -19.48 -9.93
CA GLN A 95 -4.81 -20.07 -10.17
C GLN A 95 -4.76 -21.06 -11.34
N TYR A 96 -5.38 -22.22 -11.17
CA TYR A 96 -5.59 -23.23 -12.20
C TYR A 96 -7.06 -23.21 -12.64
N ASP A 97 -7.31 -23.04 -13.93
CA ASP A 97 -8.64 -23.12 -14.54
C ASP A 97 -8.72 -24.39 -15.39
N ILE A 98 -9.49 -25.37 -14.93
CA ILE A 98 -9.58 -26.72 -15.49
C ILE A 98 -10.96 -26.91 -16.11
N MET A 99 -11.04 -27.25 -17.40
CA MET A 99 -12.29 -27.74 -17.99
C MET A 99 -12.55 -29.18 -17.52
N LEU A 100 -13.70 -29.43 -16.88
CA LEU A 100 -14.06 -30.74 -16.34
C LEU A 100 -14.78 -31.62 -17.40
N PRO A 101 -14.65 -32.96 -17.32
CA PRO A 101 -13.87 -33.71 -16.34
C PRO A 101 -12.37 -33.81 -16.67
N ASN A 102 -12.00 -33.84 -17.96
CA ASN A 102 -10.62 -34.09 -18.44
C ASN A 102 -10.22 -33.11 -19.58
N GLY A 103 -10.72 -31.88 -19.55
CA GLY A 103 -10.44 -30.86 -20.56
C GLY A 103 -9.15 -30.07 -20.30
N PRO A 104 -8.81 -29.10 -21.17
CA PRO A 104 -7.59 -28.33 -21.05
C PRO A 104 -7.54 -27.49 -19.77
N CYS A 105 -6.32 -27.29 -19.28
CA CYS A 105 -6.02 -26.48 -18.10
C CYS A 105 -5.27 -25.19 -18.48
N GLN A 106 -5.65 -24.07 -17.88
CA GLN A 106 -4.92 -22.80 -17.95
C GLN A 106 -4.37 -22.42 -16.59
N VAL A 107 -3.14 -21.91 -16.55
CA VAL A 107 -2.50 -21.39 -15.33
C VAL A 107 -2.41 -19.88 -15.40
N LYS A 108 -2.86 -19.19 -14.34
CA LYS A 108 -2.91 -17.73 -14.23
C LYS A 108 -2.15 -17.28 -13.00
N LYS A 109 -1.41 -16.18 -13.11
CA LYS A 109 -0.78 -15.50 -11.97
C LYS A 109 -1.84 -14.66 -11.25
N LEU A 110 -1.99 -14.87 -9.95
CA LEU A 110 -2.80 -13.99 -9.09
C LEU A 110 -2.02 -12.70 -8.78
N THR A 111 -2.73 -11.59 -8.70
CA THR A 111 -2.20 -10.27 -8.31
C THR A 111 -2.60 -9.86 -6.90
N ASP A 112 -3.64 -10.46 -6.37
CA ASP A 112 -4.30 -10.12 -5.13
C ASP A 112 -4.29 -11.33 -4.19
N PRO A 113 -4.19 -11.15 -2.86
CA PRO A 113 -4.22 -12.24 -1.90
C PRO A 113 -5.66 -12.75 -1.68
N ILE A 114 -5.78 -13.83 -0.90
CA ILE A 114 -7.06 -14.23 -0.32
C ILE A 114 -7.43 -13.23 0.79
N TYR A 115 -8.72 -12.99 0.96
CA TYR A 115 -9.24 -12.16 2.03
C TYR A 115 -10.10 -13.04 2.95
N PRO A 116 -10.07 -12.80 4.27
CA PRO A 116 -10.94 -13.53 5.17
C PRO A 116 -12.39 -13.13 4.87
N PHE A 117 -13.29 -14.10 4.85
CA PHE A 117 -14.71 -13.83 4.65
C PHE A 117 -15.26 -13.19 5.93
N ILE A 118 -15.38 -11.86 5.97
CA ILE A 118 -15.78 -11.10 7.17
C ILE A 118 -16.81 -10.02 6.85
N ILE A 119 -17.68 -9.73 7.81
CA ILE A 119 -18.42 -8.47 7.82
C ILE A 119 -17.49 -7.40 8.43
N PRO A 120 -17.30 -6.23 7.79
CA PRO A 120 -16.47 -5.16 8.33
C PRO A 120 -16.97 -4.69 9.71
N PRO A 121 -16.10 -4.48 10.72
CA PRO A 121 -16.52 -4.13 12.10
C PRO A 121 -17.30 -2.81 12.27
N PHE A 122 -17.46 -2.05 11.18
CA PHE A 122 -18.18 -0.78 11.10
C PHE A 122 -19.38 -0.84 10.12
N ALA A 123 -19.76 -2.04 9.65
CA ALA A 123 -21.06 -2.25 9.04
C ALA A 123 -22.16 -1.97 10.08
N THR A 124 -23.27 -1.40 9.62
CA THR A 124 -24.43 -1.06 10.45
C THR A 124 -25.39 -2.25 10.49
N PHE A 125 -25.81 -2.66 11.68
CA PHE A 125 -26.91 -3.62 11.81
C PHE A 125 -28.22 -2.95 11.36
N VAL A 126 -28.90 -3.55 10.39
CA VAL A 126 -30.18 -3.04 9.85
C VAL A 126 -31.36 -3.67 10.56
N GLY A 127 -31.32 -4.97 10.79
CA GLY A 127 -32.41 -5.73 11.39
C GLY A 127 -32.29 -7.24 11.16
N PHE A 128 -33.39 -7.94 11.39
CA PHE A 128 -33.56 -9.34 11.02
C PHE A 128 -34.42 -9.46 9.76
N GLU A 129 -33.96 -10.25 8.78
CA GLU A 129 -34.67 -10.49 7.51
C GLU A 129 -34.69 -12.00 7.20
N ASN A 130 -35.83 -12.50 6.70
CA ASN A 130 -35.90 -13.89 6.21
C ASN A 130 -35.37 -13.97 4.78
N VAL A 131 -34.17 -14.54 4.62
CA VAL A 131 -33.50 -14.75 3.33
C VAL A 131 -33.28 -16.23 3.11
N ASN A 132 -33.71 -16.76 1.96
CA ASN A 132 -33.58 -18.19 1.59
C ASN A 132 -34.06 -19.16 2.69
N SER A 133 -35.21 -18.84 3.31
CA SER A 133 -35.81 -19.59 4.44
C SER A 133 -34.95 -19.65 5.72
N LYS A 134 -33.97 -18.76 5.87
CA LYS A 134 -33.17 -18.55 7.08
C LYS A 134 -33.46 -17.17 7.67
N ASN A 135 -33.68 -17.09 8.98
CA ASN A 135 -33.75 -15.82 9.70
C ASN A 135 -32.33 -15.26 9.83
N CYS A 136 -32.03 -14.19 9.10
CA CYS A 136 -30.68 -13.63 8.98
C CYS A 136 -30.57 -12.29 9.73
N GLN A 137 -29.43 -12.06 10.38
CA GLN A 137 -28.99 -10.70 10.68
C GLN A 137 -28.59 -10.01 9.37
N HIS A 138 -29.18 -8.86 9.09
CA HIS A 138 -28.83 -8.00 7.96
C HIS A 138 -27.88 -6.90 8.44
N TRP A 139 -26.69 -6.87 7.84
CA TRP A 139 -25.68 -5.85 8.04
C TRP A 139 -25.44 -5.10 6.74
N ASN A 140 -25.49 -3.76 6.76
CA ASN A 140 -25.25 -2.91 5.61
C ASN A 140 -23.95 -2.11 5.78
N LEU A 141 -23.22 -1.94 4.68
CA LEU A 141 -22.10 -1.01 4.59
C LEU A 141 -22.19 -0.18 3.31
N HIS A 142 -22.39 1.12 3.47
CA HIS A 142 -22.31 2.10 2.38
C HIS A 142 -20.91 2.75 2.34
N LEU A 143 -20.15 2.46 1.29
CA LEU A 143 -18.90 3.13 0.91
C LEU A 143 -19.05 3.72 -0.50
N SER A 144 -19.67 4.90 -0.59
CA SER A 144 -20.07 5.54 -1.86
C SER A 144 -18.97 5.45 -2.95
N PRO A 145 -19.29 4.97 -4.17
CA PRO A 145 -20.63 4.69 -4.68
C PRO A 145 -21.17 3.28 -4.35
N TYR A 146 -20.47 2.46 -3.56
CA TYR A 146 -20.82 1.05 -3.34
C TYR A 146 -21.65 0.83 -2.07
N ILE A 147 -22.67 -0.01 -2.17
CA ILE A 147 -23.50 -0.48 -1.07
C ILE A 147 -23.34 -2.00 -0.98
N MET A 148 -23.05 -2.50 0.21
CA MET A 148 -22.85 -3.93 0.47
C MET A 148 -23.80 -4.40 1.57
N ASP A 149 -24.57 -5.46 1.31
CA ASP A 149 -25.39 -6.11 2.32
C ASP A 149 -24.85 -7.51 2.61
N PHE A 150 -24.77 -7.84 3.89
CA PHE A 150 -24.35 -9.12 4.41
C PHE A 150 -25.51 -9.71 5.21
N TYR A 151 -26.00 -10.87 4.78
CA TYR A 151 -27.05 -11.62 5.45
C TYR A 151 -26.42 -12.87 6.04
N VAL A 152 -26.42 -12.95 7.37
CA VAL A 152 -25.80 -14.06 8.12
C VAL A 152 -26.80 -14.71 9.04
N SER A 153 -26.81 -16.03 9.05
CA SER A 153 -27.60 -16.86 9.96
C SER A 153 -26.65 -17.67 10.83
N SER A 154 -27.18 -18.32 11.86
CA SER A 154 -26.42 -19.25 12.68
C SER A 154 -27.21 -20.53 12.92
N ASP A 155 -26.50 -21.65 13.03
CA ASP A 155 -27.06 -22.88 13.59
C ASP A 155 -26.65 -22.96 15.06
N SER A 156 -27.62 -23.29 15.92
CA SER A 156 -27.43 -23.37 17.38
C SER A 156 -26.70 -24.67 17.75
N ASN A 157 -25.43 -24.57 18.11
CA ASN A 157 -24.66 -25.70 18.63
C ASN A 157 -24.99 -25.95 20.10
N GLU A 158 -25.85 -26.94 20.36
CA GLU A 158 -26.28 -27.36 21.70
C GLU A 158 -25.09 -27.75 22.62
N ASP A 159 -24.01 -28.29 22.05
CA ASP A 159 -22.86 -28.83 22.82
C ASP A 159 -21.96 -27.77 23.48
N ASN A 160 -21.92 -26.52 22.98
CA ASN A 160 -20.90 -25.53 23.39
C ASN A 160 -21.44 -24.13 23.71
N GLY A 161 -22.75 -23.88 23.57
CA GLY A 161 -23.36 -22.58 23.88
C GLY A 161 -22.82 -21.40 23.03
N LYS A 162 -22.26 -21.69 21.85
CA LYS A 162 -21.77 -20.69 20.90
C LYS A 162 -22.36 -20.97 19.52
N ASP A 163 -23.18 -20.04 19.06
CA ASP A 163 -23.73 -20.01 17.71
C ASP A 163 -22.61 -19.99 16.66
N THR A 164 -22.70 -20.88 15.67
CA THR A 164 -21.79 -20.87 14.52
C THR A 164 -22.45 -20.13 13.38
N TYR A 165 -21.99 -18.91 13.13
CA TYR A 165 -22.52 -18.05 12.08
C TYR A 165 -21.97 -18.42 10.70
N TYR A 166 -22.80 -18.26 9.68
CA TYR A 166 -22.45 -18.43 8.27
C TYR A 166 -23.15 -17.39 7.40
N VAL A 167 -22.58 -17.12 6.23
CA VAL A 167 -23.20 -16.28 5.21
C VAL A 167 -24.35 -17.03 4.52
N VAL A 168 -25.46 -16.34 4.31
CA VAL A 168 -26.62 -16.81 3.53
C VAL A 168 -26.73 -16.02 2.24
N ARG A 169 -26.49 -14.71 2.28
CA ARG A 169 -26.43 -13.84 1.10
C ARG A 169 -25.40 -12.73 1.27
N PHE A 170 -24.72 -12.38 0.18
CA PHE A 170 -23.97 -11.14 0.03
C PHE A 170 -24.47 -10.37 -1.19
N THR A 171 -24.64 -9.06 -1.09
CA THR A 171 -24.89 -8.17 -2.22
C THR A 171 -23.77 -7.15 -2.37
N LEU A 172 -23.49 -6.77 -3.62
CA LEU A 172 -22.71 -5.59 -3.96
C LEU A 172 -23.49 -4.80 -5.00
N SER A 173 -24.05 -3.68 -4.59
CA SER A 173 -24.77 -2.75 -5.45
C SER A 173 -24.08 -1.38 -5.50
N THR A 174 -24.54 -0.53 -6.42
CA THR A 174 -24.14 0.88 -6.47
C THR A 174 -25.29 1.78 -6.02
N ASP A 175 -24.96 2.92 -5.42
CA ASP A 175 -25.89 4.01 -5.12
C ASP A 175 -26.78 4.32 -6.35
N PRO A 176 -28.09 4.56 -6.20
CA PRO A 176 -29.01 4.87 -7.30
C PRO A 176 -28.60 6.07 -8.17
N THR A 177 -27.75 6.97 -7.66
CA THR A 177 -27.20 8.12 -8.39
C THR A 177 -25.97 7.79 -9.24
N TYR A 178 -25.41 6.59 -9.11
CA TYR A 178 -24.21 6.19 -9.85
C TYR A 178 -24.51 5.89 -11.33
N PRO A 179 -23.72 6.38 -12.31
CA PRO A 179 -24.08 6.30 -13.73
C PRO A 179 -24.19 4.89 -14.33
N ILE A 180 -23.65 3.87 -13.66
CA ILE A 180 -23.65 2.48 -14.13
C ILE A 180 -24.22 1.61 -13.01
N PRO A 181 -25.54 1.33 -13.00
CA PRO A 181 -26.14 0.54 -11.93
C PRO A 181 -25.59 -0.88 -11.93
N MET A 182 -24.96 -1.27 -10.83
CA MET A 182 -24.50 -2.62 -10.57
C MET A 182 -25.29 -3.21 -9.40
N ASN A 183 -25.62 -4.50 -9.46
CA ASN A 183 -26.23 -5.25 -8.38
C ASN A 183 -25.84 -6.73 -8.54
N VAL A 184 -24.71 -7.12 -7.94
CA VAL A 184 -24.25 -8.50 -7.87
C VAL A 184 -24.79 -9.11 -6.59
N GLN A 185 -25.49 -10.24 -6.69
CA GLN A 185 -25.98 -11.01 -5.54
C GLN A 185 -25.32 -12.38 -5.52
N MET A 186 -24.90 -12.84 -4.35
CA MET A 186 -24.38 -14.18 -4.10
C MET A 186 -25.24 -14.83 -3.01
N ASP A 187 -25.92 -15.92 -3.35
CA ASP A 187 -26.67 -16.75 -2.42
C ASP A 187 -25.86 -17.99 -2.06
N PHE A 188 -25.77 -18.29 -0.77
CA PHE A 188 -25.00 -19.40 -0.20
C PHE A 188 -25.96 -20.42 0.40
N GLU A 189 -26.04 -21.59 -0.23
CA GLU A 189 -26.90 -22.70 0.16
C GLU A 189 -26.06 -23.88 0.68
N ASN A 190 -26.66 -24.69 1.57
CA ASN A 190 -26.03 -25.90 2.12
C ASN A 190 -24.65 -25.65 2.73
N VAL A 191 -24.47 -24.51 3.41
CA VAL A 191 -23.16 -24.14 3.99
C VAL A 191 -22.71 -25.18 5.01
N GLN A 192 -21.50 -25.70 4.86
CA GLN A 192 -20.85 -26.61 5.81
C GLN A 192 -19.57 -25.96 6.32
N VAL A 193 -19.54 -25.63 7.60
CA VAL A 193 -18.40 -24.99 8.26
C VAL A 193 -17.34 -26.02 8.61
N GLY A 194 -16.08 -25.74 8.28
CA GLY A 194 -14.95 -26.60 8.62
C GLY A 194 -13.81 -26.59 7.61
N PRO A 195 -12.67 -27.23 7.95
CA PRO A 195 -11.52 -27.33 7.05
C PRO A 195 -11.87 -28.11 5.78
N GLN A 196 -11.31 -27.71 4.65
CA GLN A 196 -11.59 -28.33 3.36
C GLN A 196 -10.50 -29.36 3.00
N PRO A 197 -10.84 -30.58 2.56
CA PRO A 197 -9.85 -31.63 2.30
C PRO A 197 -8.97 -31.34 1.08
N ASP A 198 -7.68 -31.64 1.20
CA ASP A 198 -6.65 -31.39 0.16
C ASP A 198 -6.99 -32.00 -1.20
N SER A 199 -7.73 -33.11 -1.23
CA SER A 199 -8.17 -33.80 -2.45
C SER A 199 -9.01 -32.90 -3.36
N LEU A 200 -9.76 -31.94 -2.81
CA LEU A 200 -10.50 -30.95 -3.59
C LEU A 200 -9.57 -29.96 -4.30
N PHE A 201 -8.40 -29.68 -3.73
CA PHE A 201 -7.45 -28.71 -4.28
C PHE A 201 -6.36 -29.37 -5.14
N SER A 202 -6.25 -30.70 -5.16
CA SER A 202 -5.22 -31.42 -5.92
C SER A 202 -5.59 -31.85 -7.33
N ILE A 203 -6.85 -31.66 -7.78
CA ILE A 203 -7.32 -32.21 -9.07
C ILE A 203 -6.58 -31.66 -10.31
N TRP A 204 -5.94 -30.48 -10.20
CA TRP A 204 -5.08 -29.91 -11.25
C TRP A 204 -3.91 -30.82 -11.63
N LYS A 205 -3.42 -31.63 -10.68
CA LYS A 205 -2.35 -32.62 -10.92
C LYS A 205 -2.81 -33.71 -11.88
N ASN A 206 -4.04 -34.18 -11.71
CA ASN A 206 -4.65 -35.22 -12.56
C ASN A 206 -5.03 -34.68 -13.94
N ALA A 207 -5.39 -33.39 -14.03
CA ALA A 207 -5.67 -32.70 -15.28
C ALA A 207 -4.41 -32.35 -16.12
N GLY A 208 -3.21 -32.75 -15.66
CA GLY A 208 -1.96 -32.46 -16.37
C GLY A 208 -1.61 -30.98 -16.45
N CYS A 209 -2.15 -30.14 -15.56
CA CYS A 209 -1.79 -28.72 -15.51
C CYS A 209 -0.28 -28.56 -15.31
N PRO A 210 0.39 -27.63 -16.03
CA PRO A 210 1.82 -27.39 -15.81
C PRO A 210 2.04 -26.91 -14.37
N VAL A 211 3.01 -27.52 -13.68
CA VAL A 211 3.42 -27.10 -12.34
C VAL A 211 3.97 -25.68 -12.43
N PRO A 212 3.39 -24.69 -11.73
CA PRO A 212 3.90 -23.33 -11.73
C PRO A 212 5.30 -23.31 -11.12
N LYS A 213 6.18 -22.45 -11.66
CA LYS A 213 7.43 -22.14 -10.96
C LYS A 213 7.06 -21.51 -9.61
N PRO A 214 7.57 -22.01 -8.47
CA PRO A 214 7.28 -21.43 -7.17
C PRO A 214 7.58 -19.91 -7.14
N PRO A 215 6.77 -19.10 -6.44
CA PRO A 215 7.03 -17.68 -6.32
C PRO A 215 8.42 -17.44 -5.74
N THR A 216 9.19 -16.58 -6.40
CA THR A 216 10.49 -16.15 -5.91
C THR A 216 10.28 -15.02 -4.92
N TYR A 217 10.91 -15.12 -3.76
CA TYR A 217 10.93 -14.08 -2.75
C TYR A 217 12.35 -13.56 -2.55
N TYR A 218 12.45 -12.31 -2.13
CA TYR A 218 13.71 -11.67 -1.78
C TYR A 218 13.61 -11.07 -0.38
N SER A 219 14.74 -11.03 0.31
CA SER A 219 14.86 -10.32 1.58
C SER A 219 15.00 -8.81 1.35
N VAL A 220 14.44 -8.01 2.26
CA VAL A 220 14.55 -6.55 2.25
C VAL A 220 15.01 -6.10 3.63
N SER A 221 16.23 -5.59 3.70
CA SER A 221 16.84 -5.08 4.93
C SER A 221 17.26 -3.63 4.76
N GLY A 222 17.16 -2.83 5.82
CA GLY A 222 17.51 -1.42 5.83
C GLY A 222 17.87 -0.94 7.24
N TYR A 223 18.50 0.23 7.33
CA TYR A 223 18.69 0.93 8.59
C TYR A 223 17.67 2.05 8.78
N THR A 224 17.10 2.19 9.98
CA THR A 224 16.43 3.42 10.41
C THR A 224 17.48 4.38 11.00
N LYS A 225 17.64 5.54 10.37
CA LYS A 225 18.69 6.53 10.69
C LYS A 225 18.11 7.93 10.85
N ASN A 226 18.73 8.75 11.69
CA ASN A 226 18.39 10.15 11.86
C ASN A 226 18.95 10.97 10.68
N ALA A 227 18.06 11.62 9.92
CA ALA A 227 18.44 12.37 8.74
C ALA A 227 19.40 13.56 9.01
N LEU A 228 19.46 14.08 10.24
CA LEU A 228 20.33 15.21 10.60
C LEU A 228 21.79 14.82 10.81
N ASN A 229 22.10 13.57 11.13
CA ASN A 229 23.45 13.19 11.57
C ASN A 229 23.87 11.75 11.24
N GLY A 230 23.02 10.97 10.56
CA GLY A 230 23.29 9.58 10.17
C GLY A 230 23.27 8.57 11.31
N GLN A 231 23.02 8.97 12.56
CA GLN A 231 22.97 8.05 13.70
C GLN A 231 21.81 7.07 13.56
N VAL A 232 22.04 5.81 13.91
CA VAL A 232 21.01 4.77 13.89
C VAL A 232 19.97 5.00 14.98
N ILE A 233 18.71 4.70 14.66
CA ILE A 233 17.56 4.84 15.56
C ILE A 233 17.00 3.44 15.82
N PRO A 234 17.14 2.88 17.03
CA PRO A 234 16.62 1.55 17.36
C PRO A 234 15.11 1.59 17.68
N ASN A 235 14.47 0.42 17.66
CA ASN A 235 13.06 0.20 18.04
C ASN A 235 12.03 0.98 17.21
N ILE A 236 12.37 1.42 16.00
CA ILE A 236 11.42 2.01 15.05
C ILE A 236 10.60 0.89 14.42
N GLN A 237 9.28 1.00 14.52
CA GLN A 237 8.37 0.08 13.84
C GLN A 237 8.33 0.42 12.35
N VAL A 238 8.66 -0.56 11.52
CA VAL A 238 8.66 -0.47 10.06
C VAL A 238 7.62 -1.46 9.54
N SER A 239 6.84 -1.03 8.55
CA SER A 239 6.00 -1.92 7.75
C SER A 239 6.48 -2.00 6.31
N LEU A 240 6.37 -3.19 5.73
CA LEU A 240 6.58 -3.45 4.31
C LEU A 240 5.25 -3.90 3.71
N SER A 241 4.80 -3.26 2.65
CA SER A 241 3.62 -3.70 1.90
C SER A 241 3.87 -3.82 0.41
N TYR A 242 3.13 -4.72 -0.26
CA TYR A 242 3.05 -4.80 -1.72
C TYR A 242 1.70 -5.39 -2.12
N GLY A 243 1.03 -4.74 -3.08
CA GLY A 243 -0.40 -4.96 -3.28
C GLY A 243 -1.13 -4.80 -1.95
N ASN A 244 -1.68 -5.90 -1.44
CA ASN A 244 -2.48 -5.93 -0.21
C ASN A 244 -1.81 -6.81 0.88
N GLN A 245 -0.59 -7.30 0.62
CA GLN A 245 0.26 -7.90 1.63
C GLN A 245 0.88 -6.80 2.49
N TYR A 246 0.95 -7.03 3.80
CA TYR A 246 1.42 -6.05 4.77
C TYR A 246 2.09 -6.76 5.95
N PHE A 247 3.36 -6.47 6.16
CA PHE A 247 4.22 -7.05 7.20
C PHE A 247 4.70 -5.94 8.14
N LYS A 248 5.00 -6.29 9.40
CA LYS A 248 5.59 -5.39 10.39
C LYS A 248 6.84 -6.01 11.00
N THR A 249 7.83 -5.18 11.30
CA THR A 249 9.01 -5.53 12.09
C THR A 249 9.50 -4.29 12.84
N ALA A 250 10.39 -4.45 13.82
CA ALA A 250 11.03 -3.33 14.50
C ALA A 250 12.53 -3.33 14.20
N SER A 251 13.14 -2.14 14.15
CA SER A 251 14.60 -2.04 14.02
C SER A 251 15.32 -2.44 15.32
N ASP A 252 16.44 -3.14 15.18
CA ASP A 252 17.25 -3.63 16.30
C ASP A 252 18.06 -2.52 16.99
N LYS A 253 18.92 -2.89 17.95
CA LYS A 253 19.83 -1.96 18.65
C LYS A 253 20.78 -1.17 17.74
N ASN A 254 21.04 -1.65 16.53
CA ASN A 254 21.87 -1.04 15.50
C ASN A 254 21.01 -0.31 14.45
N GLY A 255 19.69 -0.18 14.66
CA GLY A 255 18.75 0.37 13.70
C GLY A 255 18.46 -0.54 12.50
N LEU A 256 18.93 -1.79 12.48
CA LEU A 256 18.69 -2.73 11.38
C LEU A 256 17.28 -3.32 11.46
N PHE A 257 16.54 -3.27 10.37
CA PHE A 257 15.31 -4.05 10.17
C PHE A 257 15.46 -5.00 8.98
N THR A 258 14.74 -6.12 9.00
CA THR A 258 14.72 -7.12 7.92
C THR A 258 13.31 -7.69 7.74
N PHE A 259 12.93 -7.90 6.48
CA PHE A 259 11.79 -8.71 6.04
C PHE A 259 12.32 -9.84 5.14
N ASP A 260 12.09 -11.10 5.52
CA ASP A 260 12.68 -12.25 4.81
C ASP A 260 11.97 -12.63 3.50
N LYS A 261 10.74 -12.14 3.30
CA LYS A 261 9.88 -12.50 2.16
C LYS A 261 9.13 -11.31 1.60
N ALA A 262 9.70 -10.67 0.57
CA ALA A 262 8.98 -9.78 -0.33
C ALA A 262 8.92 -10.40 -1.73
N LEU A 263 7.78 -10.28 -2.42
CA LEU A 263 7.53 -10.98 -3.68
C LEU A 263 8.36 -10.39 -4.84
N ALA A 264 9.08 -11.22 -5.59
CA ALA A 264 9.86 -10.79 -6.74
C ALA A 264 8.99 -10.12 -7.82
N GLY A 265 9.48 -9.01 -8.36
CA GLY A 265 8.81 -8.17 -9.35
C GLY A 265 7.68 -7.30 -8.79
N SER A 266 7.45 -7.29 -7.46
CA SER A 266 6.46 -6.39 -6.84
C SER A 266 7.02 -4.98 -6.65
N ASN A 267 6.11 -4.00 -6.58
CA ASN A 267 6.43 -2.67 -6.05
C ASN A 267 6.17 -2.71 -4.54
N ILE A 268 7.21 -2.48 -3.74
CA ILE A 268 7.11 -2.49 -2.28
C ILE A 268 7.07 -1.07 -1.71
N ILE A 269 6.39 -0.90 -0.59
CA ILE A 269 6.36 0.34 0.20
C ILE A 269 6.90 0.02 1.59
N LEU A 270 7.99 0.66 1.97
CA LEU A 270 8.49 0.71 3.35
C LEU A 270 7.88 1.94 4.04
N SER A 271 7.37 1.79 5.26
CA SER A 271 6.65 2.85 5.97
C SER A 271 6.80 2.79 7.49
N THR A 272 6.95 3.96 8.12
CA THR A 272 6.85 4.13 9.59
C THR A 272 5.57 4.87 10.01
N GLU A 273 4.64 5.12 9.09
CA GLU A 273 3.31 5.66 9.40
C GLU A 273 2.46 4.69 10.22
N GLY A 274 1.53 5.23 11.02
CA GLY A 274 0.67 4.46 11.90
C GLY A 274 1.34 4.02 13.21
N PHE A 275 2.61 4.40 13.43
CA PHE A 275 3.37 4.14 14.64
C PHE A 275 3.85 5.45 15.30
N THR A 276 3.91 5.45 16.64
CA THR A 276 4.42 6.58 17.42
C THR A 276 5.95 6.57 17.44
N ASN A 277 6.57 7.18 16.43
CA ASN A 277 8.02 7.35 16.38
C ASN A 277 8.42 8.55 17.25
N ALA A 278 8.59 8.33 18.55
CA ALA A 278 8.82 9.41 19.52
C ALA A 278 10.00 10.33 19.11
N GLY A 279 9.70 11.61 18.84
CA GLY A 279 10.68 12.60 18.39
C GLY A 279 10.96 12.66 16.88
N TYR A 280 10.35 11.79 16.06
CA TYR A 280 10.58 11.71 14.61
C TYR A 280 9.30 11.77 13.79
N LEU A 281 9.38 12.38 12.61
CA LEU A 281 8.31 12.40 11.62
C LEU A 281 8.23 11.05 10.88
N PRO A 282 7.02 10.54 10.58
CA PRO A 282 6.86 9.30 9.83
C PRO A 282 7.32 9.47 8.37
N ILE A 283 7.70 8.36 7.75
CA ILE A 283 8.22 8.32 6.37
C ILE A 283 7.62 7.15 5.60
N LYS A 284 7.39 7.34 4.29
CA LYS A 284 7.14 6.30 3.29
C LYS A 284 8.25 6.28 2.25
N GLN A 285 8.56 5.09 1.71
CA GLN A 285 9.58 4.88 0.69
C GLN A 285 9.09 3.80 -0.28
N ASN A 286 8.96 4.16 -1.55
CA ASN A 286 8.51 3.25 -2.60
C ASN A 286 9.75 2.68 -3.31
N ILE A 287 9.80 1.36 -3.48
CA ILE A 287 10.83 0.67 -4.26
C ILE A 287 10.14 -0.16 -5.33
N SER A 288 10.34 0.20 -6.60
CA SER A 288 9.65 -0.40 -7.73
C SER A 288 10.38 -1.65 -8.24
N SER A 289 9.61 -2.64 -8.71
CA SER A 289 10.10 -3.84 -9.42
C SER A 289 11.23 -4.59 -8.69
N LEU A 290 10.94 -5.08 -7.48
CA LEU A 290 11.89 -5.81 -6.62
C LEU A 290 12.56 -6.99 -7.35
N SER A 291 13.80 -6.80 -7.80
CA SER A 291 14.51 -7.72 -8.71
C SER A 291 15.56 -8.61 -8.04
N GLY A 292 15.89 -8.35 -6.77
CA GLY A 292 16.83 -9.11 -5.95
C GLY A 292 16.69 -8.77 -4.46
N ASN A 293 17.51 -9.41 -3.62
CA ASN A 293 17.64 -9.05 -2.20
C ASN A 293 18.13 -7.61 -2.05
N ILE A 294 17.53 -6.86 -1.14
CA ILE A 294 17.98 -5.52 -0.77
C ILE A 294 18.71 -5.62 0.58
N ASN A 295 20.01 -5.31 0.56
CA ASN A 295 20.85 -5.29 1.75
C ASN A 295 20.71 -3.95 2.48
N ALA A 296 20.88 -3.96 3.80
CA ALA A 296 20.90 -2.72 4.58
C ALA A 296 22.11 -1.85 4.21
N GLY A 297 21.98 -0.53 4.35
CA GLY A 297 22.94 0.44 3.82
C GLY A 297 22.73 0.77 2.34
N THR A 298 21.55 0.48 1.79
CA THR A 298 21.20 0.74 0.38
C THR A 298 19.82 1.40 0.25
N ILE A 299 19.10 1.20 -0.87
CA ILE A 299 17.82 1.84 -1.20
C ILE A 299 16.65 1.57 -0.22
N ALA A 300 16.82 0.66 0.75
CA ALA A 300 15.84 0.40 1.81
C ALA A 300 16.13 1.16 3.12
N ASP A 301 17.24 1.88 3.24
CA ASP A 301 17.49 2.73 4.41
C ASP A 301 16.42 3.83 4.53
N LEU A 302 15.96 4.06 5.77
CA LEU A 302 14.91 5.02 6.10
C LEU A 302 15.52 6.16 6.92
N PHE A 303 15.60 7.34 6.32
CA PHE A 303 16.13 8.55 6.95
C PHE A 303 15.00 9.36 7.60
N LEU A 304 14.79 9.14 8.89
CA LEU A 304 13.74 9.82 9.66
C LEU A 304 14.21 11.23 10.04
N SER A 305 13.40 12.23 9.70
CA SER A 305 13.56 13.59 10.23
C SER A 305 13.12 13.64 11.69
N PRO A 306 13.91 14.20 12.62
CA PRO A 306 13.39 14.66 13.90
C PRO A 306 12.24 15.65 13.70
N VAL A 307 11.35 15.78 14.70
CA VAL A 307 10.28 16.80 14.70
C VAL A 307 10.88 18.18 14.48
N ILE A 308 10.25 18.96 13.60
CA ILE A 308 10.78 20.24 13.12
C ILE A 308 10.17 21.39 13.95
N PRO A 309 10.99 22.28 14.55
CA PRO A 309 10.53 23.49 15.21
C PRO A 309 9.65 24.37 14.31
N SER A 310 8.72 25.11 14.93
CA SER A 310 7.81 26.02 14.20
C SER A 310 8.58 26.99 13.30
N GLY A 311 8.13 27.16 12.06
CA GLY A 311 8.75 28.03 11.05
C GLY A 311 9.95 27.43 10.31
N GLN A 312 10.55 26.34 10.81
CA GLN A 312 11.65 25.68 10.10
C GLN A 312 11.17 24.77 8.95
N TRP A 313 12.05 24.64 7.97
CA TRP A 313 11.88 23.80 6.77
C TRP A 313 13.08 22.89 6.61
N ARG A 314 12.86 21.68 6.08
CA ARG A 314 13.93 20.70 5.85
C ARG A 314 13.75 20.01 4.50
N ALA A 315 14.83 19.95 3.73
CA ALA A 315 14.95 19.13 2.54
C ALA A 315 15.88 17.94 2.83
N ILE A 316 15.45 16.73 2.47
CA ILE A 316 16.23 15.49 2.61
C ILE A 316 16.33 14.87 1.22
N LEU A 317 17.54 14.82 0.68
CA LEU A 317 17.91 14.15 -0.57
C LEU A 317 18.34 12.71 -0.26
N SER A 318 17.85 11.74 -1.03
CA SER A 318 18.37 10.37 -1.09
C SER A 318 18.45 9.89 -2.55
N TRP A 319 19.29 8.90 -2.83
CA TRP A 319 19.52 8.36 -4.18
C TRP A 319 19.95 6.89 -4.16
N ALA A 320 20.33 6.33 -5.30
CA ALA A 320 20.86 4.98 -5.45
C ALA A 320 22.39 4.95 -5.24
N SER A 321 23.07 3.88 -5.69
CA SER A 321 24.53 3.76 -5.62
C SER A 321 25.29 4.58 -6.68
N SER A 322 24.61 5.08 -7.72
CA SER A 322 25.25 5.72 -8.88
C SER A 322 24.38 6.86 -9.42
N PRO A 323 24.90 8.10 -9.53
CA PRO A 323 26.26 8.52 -9.17
C PRO A 323 26.49 8.43 -7.65
N ARG A 324 27.75 8.27 -7.25
CA ARG A 324 28.15 8.07 -5.84
C ARG A 324 27.99 9.32 -4.98
N ASP A 325 27.99 10.50 -5.59
CA ASP A 325 28.05 11.78 -4.89
C ASP A 325 27.07 12.77 -5.55
N LEU A 326 26.00 13.11 -4.82
CA LEU A 326 24.99 14.10 -5.20
C LEU A 326 24.85 15.13 -4.06
N ASP A 327 25.37 16.33 -4.27
CA ASP A 327 25.31 17.41 -3.29
C ASP A 327 23.92 18.06 -3.27
N LEU A 328 23.35 18.31 -2.09
CA LEU A 328 22.17 19.17 -1.90
C LEU A 328 22.62 20.61 -1.62
N HIS A 329 22.25 21.53 -2.51
CA HIS A 329 22.57 22.95 -2.43
C HIS A 329 21.33 23.80 -2.17
N MET A 330 21.52 24.93 -1.48
CA MET A 330 20.54 26.01 -1.43
C MET A 330 21.17 27.39 -1.64
N MET A 331 20.57 28.19 -2.50
CA MET A 331 20.88 29.62 -2.66
C MET A 331 19.86 30.48 -1.92
N MET A 332 20.32 31.37 -1.04
CA MET A 332 19.50 32.34 -0.30
C MET A 332 19.32 33.65 -1.11
N PRO A 333 18.30 34.48 -0.81
CA PRO A 333 17.98 35.69 -1.59
C PRO A 333 19.11 36.71 -1.73
N ASN A 334 20.07 36.72 -0.81
CA ASN A 334 21.23 37.61 -0.80
C ASN A 334 22.47 37.00 -1.49
N GLY A 335 22.32 35.89 -2.23
CA GLY A 335 23.43 35.17 -2.86
C GLY A 335 24.25 34.27 -1.92
N CYS A 336 23.84 34.09 -0.65
CA CYS A 336 24.54 33.17 0.24
C CYS A 336 24.22 31.71 -0.15
N HIS A 337 25.28 30.98 -0.51
CA HIS A 337 25.20 29.62 -1.01
C HIS A 337 25.55 28.61 0.09
N THR A 338 24.57 27.79 0.49
CA THR A 338 24.76 26.68 1.44
C THR A 338 25.01 25.38 0.68
N TYR A 339 26.14 24.73 0.94
CA TYR A 339 26.59 23.48 0.30
C TYR A 339 27.77 22.85 1.07
N PHE A 340 28.31 21.73 0.58
CA PHE A 340 29.41 20.99 1.23
C PHE A 340 30.53 21.88 1.82
N SER A 341 31.10 22.81 1.05
CA SER A 341 32.22 23.65 1.52
C SER A 341 31.79 24.91 2.29
N ASN A 342 30.53 25.32 2.19
CA ASN A 342 29.95 26.39 3.01
C ASN A 342 28.67 25.89 3.67
N LYS A 343 28.82 25.14 4.76
CA LYS A 343 27.71 24.40 5.39
C LYS A 343 26.69 25.28 6.09
N GLN A 344 26.95 26.58 6.27
CA GLN A 344 26.03 27.49 6.94
C GLN A 344 25.96 28.86 6.26
N CYS A 345 24.76 29.43 6.23
CA CYS A 345 24.54 30.81 5.83
C CYS A 345 23.69 31.50 6.89
N PHE A 346 24.10 32.71 7.28
CA PHE A 346 23.39 33.57 8.23
C PHE A 346 23.09 34.89 7.53
N THR A 347 21.81 35.21 7.37
CA THR A 347 21.35 36.31 6.51
C THR A 347 20.22 37.09 7.20
N PRO A 348 19.93 38.34 6.82
CA PRO A 348 18.76 39.05 7.33
C PRO A 348 17.45 38.26 7.16
N GLN A 349 17.33 37.48 6.07
CA GLN A 349 16.17 36.65 5.72
C GLN A 349 16.12 35.30 6.45
N GLY A 350 17.12 34.96 7.26
CA GLY A 350 17.17 33.72 8.03
C GLY A 350 18.48 32.96 7.90
N ASN A 351 18.48 31.75 8.46
CA ASN A 351 19.65 30.90 8.59
C ASN A 351 19.47 29.57 7.85
N ALA A 352 20.53 29.08 7.23
CA ALA A 352 20.59 27.81 6.54
C ALA A 352 21.70 26.93 7.11
N THR A 353 21.50 25.62 7.12
CA THR A 353 22.55 24.66 7.52
C THR A 353 22.42 23.37 6.70
N LEU A 354 23.52 22.92 6.11
CA LEU A 354 23.68 21.55 5.61
C LEU A 354 24.06 20.67 6.81
N ASP A 355 23.05 19.98 7.36
CA ASP A 355 23.14 19.20 8.59
C ASP A 355 23.92 17.90 8.37
N HIS A 356 23.67 17.23 7.25
CA HIS A 356 24.28 15.95 6.90
C HIS A 356 24.70 15.91 5.41
N ASP A 357 25.84 15.25 5.15
CA ASP A 357 26.64 15.29 3.91
C ASP A 357 27.20 13.87 3.68
N VAL A 358 26.85 13.22 2.57
CA VAL A 358 27.14 11.79 2.31
C VAL A 358 27.61 11.56 0.88
N ARG A 359 28.90 11.27 0.73
CA ARG A 359 29.59 11.31 -0.57
C ARG A 359 29.78 9.97 -1.29
N ASN A 360 29.10 8.92 -0.81
CA ASN A 360 29.29 7.53 -1.26
C ASN A 360 27.97 6.73 -1.36
N GLY A 361 27.01 7.26 -2.10
CA GLY A 361 25.76 6.60 -2.47
C GLY A 361 24.71 6.63 -1.36
N PHE A 362 23.46 6.41 -1.75
CA PHE A 362 22.29 6.22 -0.87
C PHE A 362 21.86 7.40 0.02
N GLY A 363 22.76 8.34 0.31
CA GLY A 363 22.49 9.52 1.10
C GLY A 363 22.35 9.23 2.61
N PRO A 364 21.68 10.12 3.37
CA PRO A 364 20.97 11.30 2.91
C PRO A 364 21.91 12.51 2.82
N GLU A 365 21.52 13.52 2.04
CA GLU A 365 21.94 14.89 2.32
C GLU A 365 20.76 15.67 2.90
N THR A 366 21.00 16.43 3.96
CA THR A 366 19.92 17.11 4.69
C THR A 366 20.26 18.57 4.91
N LEU A 367 19.35 19.45 4.47
CA LEU A 367 19.48 20.89 4.62
C LEU A 367 18.28 21.45 5.38
N THR A 368 18.53 22.11 6.51
CA THR A 368 17.52 22.84 7.30
C THR A 368 17.61 24.34 7.04
N LEU A 369 16.45 24.97 6.80
CA LEU A 369 16.27 26.41 6.65
C LEU A 369 15.40 26.93 7.80
N SER A 370 15.84 28.01 8.43
CA SER A 370 15.13 28.78 9.45
C SER A 370 14.90 30.21 8.93
N PRO A 371 13.80 30.50 8.22
CA PRO A 371 13.49 31.85 7.77
C PRO A 371 13.30 32.79 8.97
N SER A 372 13.66 34.07 8.79
CA SER A 372 13.41 35.12 9.78
C SER A 372 12.10 35.86 9.49
N SER A 373 11.73 36.79 10.38
CA SER A 373 10.64 37.76 10.13
C SER A 373 10.89 38.67 8.91
N ASN A 374 12.14 38.83 8.47
CA ASN A 374 12.50 39.67 7.33
C ASN A 374 12.52 38.88 6.01
N ALA A 375 12.05 37.63 6.01
CA ALA A 375 12.01 36.78 4.82
C ALA A 375 10.82 37.08 3.88
N ALA A 376 9.98 38.09 4.17
CA ALA A 376 8.92 38.49 3.26
C ALA A 376 9.48 38.87 1.87
N ASN A 377 8.77 38.48 0.81
CA ASN A 377 9.20 38.63 -0.60
C ASN A 377 10.57 37.99 -0.92
N SER A 378 10.87 36.82 -0.34
CA SER A 378 12.14 36.09 -0.54
C SER A 378 11.98 34.77 -1.29
N GLU A 379 12.98 34.39 -2.07
CA GLU A 379 13.07 33.06 -2.70
C GLU A 379 14.34 32.31 -2.25
N PHE A 380 14.16 31.10 -1.71
CA PHE A 380 15.24 30.19 -1.34
C PHE A 380 15.25 29.03 -2.35
N ASN A 381 16.30 28.94 -3.16
CA ASN A 381 16.36 28.05 -4.32
C ASN A 381 17.13 26.77 -4.00
N TYR A 382 16.49 25.61 -4.09
CA TYR A 382 17.07 24.30 -3.81
C TYR A 382 17.39 23.56 -5.11
N PHE A 383 18.62 23.08 -5.21
CA PHE A 383 19.09 22.30 -6.36
C PHE A 383 20.04 21.19 -5.91
N VAL A 384 20.14 20.14 -6.72
CA VAL A 384 21.10 19.05 -6.54
C VAL A 384 22.19 19.19 -7.59
N TYR A 385 23.43 18.92 -7.22
CA TYR A 385 24.58 18.91 -8.12
C TYR A 385 25.19 17.50 -8.20
N ASN A 386 25.47 17.05 -9.42
CA ASN A 386 26.14 15.78 -9.65
C ASN A 386 27.65 16.02 -9.55
N TYR A 387 28.15 15.98 -8.31
CA TYR A 387 29.55 16.25 -7.99
C TYR A 387 30.50 15.24 -8.64
N SER A 388 30.15 13.97 -8.52
CA SER A 388 30.99 12.84 -8.91
C SER A 388 31.01 12.59 -10.43
N ASN A 389 29.88 12.84 -11.12
CA ASN A 389 29.77 12.92 -12.58
C ASN A 389 30.21 11.68 -13.38
N GLU A 390 30.36 10.52 -12.75
CA GLU A 390 30.66 9.24 -13.40
C GLU A 390 29.41 8.56 -13.98
N ALA A 391 28.22 9.03 -13.60
CA ALA A 391 26.94 8.56 -14.10
C ALA A 391 25.93 9.69 -14.26
N SER A 392 25.06 9.57 -15.26
CA SER A 392 23.93 10.48 -15.48
C SER A 392 22.87 10.37 -14.38
N TYR A 393 22.21 11.49 -14.09
CA TYR A 393 21.11 11.60 -13.12
C TYR A 393 20.01 10.55 -13.27
N VAL A 394 19.73 10.03 -14.47
CA VAL A 394 18.72 8.98 -14.68
C VAL A 394 18.97 7.77 -13.76
N LYS A 395 20.24 7.38 -13.57
CA LYS A 395 20.62 6.22 -12.74
C LYS A 395 20.46 6.47 -11.24
N SER A 396 20.46 7.74 -10.83
CA SER A 396 20.42 8.14 -9.42
C SER A 396 19.15 7.71 -8.70
N GLN A 397 18.01 7.63 -9.40
CA GLN A 397 16.70 7.54 -8.74
C GLN A 397 16.52 8.58 -7.61
N ALA A 398 17.17 9.76 -7.73
CA ALA A 398 17.23 10.74 -6.67
C ALA A 398 15.85 11.30 -6.31
N LEU A 399 15.62 11.45 -5.01
CA LEU A 399 14.36 11.87 -4.41
C LEU A 399 14.65 12.91 -3.33
N VAL A 400 14.02 14.08 -3.43
CA VAL A 400 14.04 15.09 -2.38
C VAL A 400 12.70 15.11 -1.67
N LYS A 401 12.69 14.87 -0.35
CA LYS A 401 11.52 14.99 0.52
C LYS A 401 11.60 16.32 1.28
N ILE A 402 10.48 17.03 1.36
CA ILE A 402 10.35 18.35 1.97
C ILE A 402 9.44 18.24 3.19
N TYR A 403 9.91 18.78 4.31
CA TYR A 403 9.22 18.76 5.60
C TYR A 403 9.20 20.15 6.24
N ASN A 404 8.21 20.40 7.09
CA ASN A 404 8.15 21.55 7.99
C ASN A 404 7.57 21.11 9.36
N SER A 405 7.25 22.06 10.23
CA SER A 405 6.69 21.77 11.57
C SER A 405 5.32 21.06 11.57
N ALA A 406 4.57 21.08 10.47
CA ALA A 406 3.34 20.31 10.32
C ALA A 406 3.57 18.86 9.83
N GLY A 407 4.81 18.52 9.43
CA GLY A 407 5.20 17.18 8.97
C GLY A 407 5.69 17.16 7.53
N PHE A 408 5.31 16.12 6.79
CA PHE A 408 5.64 15.97 5.37
C PHE A 408 4.85 16.97 4.52
N VAL A 409 5.53 17.67 3.62
CA VAL A 409 4.93 18.67 2.72
C VAL A 409 4.86 18.16 1.29
N ASN A 410 5.97 17.65 0.75
CA ASN A 410 6.03 17.17 -0.64
C ASN A 410 7.25 16.25 -0.87
N GLN A 411 7.26 15.54 -1.99
CA GLN A 411 8.44 14.83 -2.49
C GLN A 411 8.60 15.04 -3.99
N ILE A 412 9.84 15.18 -4.46
CA ILE A 412 10.16 15.47 -5.85
C ILE A 412 11.22 14.47 -6.32
N GLN A 413 10.84 13.65 -7.29
CA GLN A 413 11.68 12.65 -7.93
C GLN A 413 12.40 13.30 -9.14
N ILE A 414 13.67 12.94 -9.34
CA ILE A 414 14.43 13.28 -10.55
C ILE A 414 13.63 12.92 -11.82
N PRO A 415 13.55 13.77 -12.84
CA PRO A 415 12.90 13.40 -14.10
C PRO A 415 13.62 12.20 -14.73
N THR A 416 12.89 11.39 -15.50
CA THR A 416 13.46 10.21 -16.19
C THR A 416 13.68 10.41 -17.68
N SER A 417 13.19 11.51 -18.25
CA SER A 417 13.33 11.89 -19.66
C SER A 417 13.21 13.40 -19.85
N GLY A 418 13.51 13.90 -21.06
CA GLY A 418 13.29 15.31 -21.42
C GLY A 418 14.42 16.27 -21.03
N TYR A 419 15.64 15.77 -20.77
CA TYR A 419 16.80 16.58 -20.44
C TYR A 419 18.08 16.02 -21.05
N ASP A 420 19.11 16.87 -21.12
CA ASP A 420 20.46 16.49 -21.50
C ASP A 420 21.08 15.58 -20.42
N THR A 421 21.43 14.34 -20.77
CA THR A 421 21.98 13.35 -19.83
C THR A 421 23.37 13.70 -19.31
N SER A 422 24.07 14.66 -19.93
CA SER A 422 25.35 15.22 -19.46
C SER A 422 25.18 16.42 -18.50
N ALA A 423 23.95 16.89 -18.28
CA ALA A 423 23.66 17.96 -17.35
C ALA A 423 24.06 17.60 -15.90
N ARG A 424 24.60 18.60 -15.19
CA ARG A 424 25.11 18.45 -13.82
C ARG A 424 24.28 19.14 -12.75
N TYR A 425 23.23 19.88 -13.10
CA TYR A 425 22.34 20.54 -12.13
C TYR A 425 20.90 20.04 -12.27
N TRP A 426 20.28 19.66 -11.15
CA TRP A 426 18.86 19.41 -11.04
C TRP A 426 18.22 20.47 -10.14
N LYS A 427 17.46 21.38 -10.73
CA LYS A 427 16.69 22.41 -10.01
C LYS A 427 15.41 21.77 -9.48
N VAL A 428 15.33 21.59 -8.17
CA VAL A 428 14.28 20.78 -7.54
C VAL A 428 13.05 21.64 -7.26
N PHE A 429 13.20 22.63 -6.39
CA PHE A 429 12.13 23.54 -5.98
C PHE A 429 12.71 24.86 -5.49
N LYS A 430 11.84 25.84 -5.25
CA LYS A 430 12.15 26.99 -4.39
C LYS A 430 11.08 27.18 -3.33
N LEU A 431 11.51 27.58 -2.14
CA LEU A 431 10.61 28.08 -1.10
C LEU A 431 10.45 29.58 -1.33
N VAL A 432 9.25 30.01 -1.67
CA VAL A 432 8.90 31.43 -1.83
C VAL A 432 8.16 31.86 -0.56
N ILE A 433 8.61 32.93 0.07
CA ILE A 433 7.90 33.57 1.17
C ILE A 433 7.32 34.87 0.61
N ASP A 434 6.00 34.97 0.56
CA ASP A 434 5.31 36.11 -0.03
C ASP A 434 5.36 37.38 0.85
N GLY A 435 4.75 38.46 0.37
CA GLY A 435 4.70 39.74 1.11
C GLY A 435 3.89 39.69 2.41
N SER A 436 3.11 38.64 2.65
CA SER A 436 2.41 38.38 3.92
C SER A 436 3.18 37.45 4.86
N GLY A 437 4.39 37.03 4.47
CA GLY A 437 5.23 36.11 5.24
C GLY A 437 4.83 34.64 5.10
N GLN A 438 3.93 34.28 4.17
CA GLN A 438 3.49 32.90 4.01
C GLN A 438 4.43 32.10 3.10
N PRO A 439 4.96 30.96 3.57
CA PRO A 439 5.85 30.11 2.79
C PRO A 439 5.10 29.17 1.83
N GLN A 440 5.52 29.13 0.57
CA GLN A 440 4.99 28.25 -0.47
C GLN A 440 6.12 27.50 -1.19
N VAL A 441 5.94 26.18 -1.38
CA VAL A 441 6.86 25.35 -2.16
C VAL A 441 6.48 25.43 -3.64
N LYS A 442 7.31 26.08 -4.45
CA LYS A 442 7.17 26.11 -5.91
C LYS A 442 8.11 25.08 -6.54
N ILE A 443 7.53 24.00 -7.04
CA ILE A 443 8.23 22.92 -7.75
C ILE A 443 8.83 23.48 -9.05
N ILE A 444 10.07 23.11 -9.36
CA ILE A 444 10.73 23.43 -10.63
C ILE A 444 10.95 22.14 -11.42
N ASN A 445 11.57 21.14 -10.79
CA ASN A 445 11.90 19.83 -11.32
C ASN A 445 12.49 19.80 -12.75
N THR A 446 13.53 20.60 -13.00
CA THR A 446 14.24 20.63 -14.31
C THR A 446 15.72 20.31 -14.17
N VAL A 447 16.29 19.68 -15.20
CA VAL A 447 17.71 19.28 -15.24
C VAL A 447 18.41 20.04 -16.37
N SER A 448 19.54 20.69 -16.09
CA SER A 448 20.24 21.59 -17.02
C SER A 448 21.76 21.58 -16.88
N GLN A 449 22.49 21.83 -17.97
CA GLN A 449 23.97 21.96 -17.93
C GLN A 449 24.43 23.15 -17.09
N THR A 450 23.71 24.27 -17.15
CA THR A 450 24.06 25.51 -16.45
C THR A 450 23.20 25.69 -15.21
N ASN A 451 23.81 26.16 -14.12
CA ASN A 451 23.07 26.64 -12.97
C ASN A 451 22.55 28.07 -13.24
N LEU A 452 21.50 28.19 -14.06
CA LEU A 452 20.79 29.48 -14.27
C LEU A 452 19.93 29.87 -13.04
N ILE A 453 20.43 29.65 -11.82
CA ILE A 453 20.00 30.38 -10.63
C ILE A 453 20.91 31.60 -10.62
N VAL A 454 20.39 32.71 -11.14
CA VAL A 454 21.17 33.93 -11.40
C VAL A 454 21.74 34.45 -10.07
N TYR A 455 23.04 34.77 -10.09
CA TYR A 455 23.78 35.38 -8.99
C TYR A 455 23.39 36.85 -8.78
#